data_AF-A0A1H1SMI4-F1
#
_entry.id   AF-A0A1H1SMI4-F1
#
_cell.length_a   1.000
_cell.length_b   1.000
_cell.length_c   1.000
_cell.angle_alpha   90.00
_cell.angle_beta   90.00
_cell.angle_gamma   90.00
#
_symmetry.space_group_name_H-M   'P 1'
#
loop_
_entity.id
_entity.type
_entity.pdbx_description
1 polymer ?
#
loop_
_entity_poly.entity_id
_entity_poly.type
_entity_poly.pdbx_seq_one_letter_code
_entity_poly.pdbx_strand_id
1 'polypeptide(L)'
;MALETSPEHPAPVRQIAQAIGAWVERLGAVWVEGQVTQVSRRGGTNTVFLTLRDKLADVSVSVTCPRGVVDSLPTPLVEGAQVVCHAKPSYYATRGTLSLQVREIRLVGEGELLARLERRRQLLAAEGLFAEALKRPLPFLPRAVGLVTAQGSAAERDVLEHARRRWPGVRFEVRYAAMQGVHSAREVIEALGLLDREPEVDVIVVARGGGSVEDLLPFSDEAVVRAVHAARTPVVSAIGHEPDSPLLDLVADVRASTPTDAAKRVVPDVAEEAQRVLQSRERGRRALHHLLERELRALDALRSRPSLADPRSGLDERLREVEALRERARRSFAHRLDRGEDDLHHQVARVRALSPLATLRRGYAVISDAQGQALSSVVDLDPGQTLHMRVADGRIGATVTGIERVALVGDDASQEEDQDG
;
A
#
# COMPACT_ATOMS: atom_id res chain seq x y z
N MET A 1 -39.17 64.42 -40.10
CA MET A 1 -38.69 65.67 -40.73
C MET A 1 -37.74 66.33 -39.76
N ALA A 2 -36.53 66.67 -40.21
CA ALA A 2 -35.61 67.48 -39.42
C ALA A 2 -36.15 68.91 -39.38
N LEU A 3 -36.10 69.56 -38.23
CA LEU A 3 -36.44 70.98 -38.10
C LEU A 3 -35.28 71.79 -38.68
N GLU A 4 -35.51 72.51 -39.78
CA GLU A 4 -34.54 73.47 -40.32
C GLU A 4 -34.63 74.77 -39.51
N THR A 5 -33.84 74.86 -38.44
CA THR A 5 -33.72 76.07 -37.61
C THR A 5 -32.48 76.84 -38.01
N SER A 6 -32.61 78.16 -38.15
CA SER A 6 -31.50 79.08 -38.40
C SER A 6 -31.41 80.13 -37.28
N PRO A 7 -30.27 80.82 -37.11
CA PRO A 7 -30.15 81.92 -36.14
C PRO A 7 -31.17 83.04 -36.37
N GLU A 8 -31.60 83.24 -37.62
CA GLU A 8 -32.59 84.25 -38.03
C GLU A 8 -34.04 83.79 -37.79
N HIS A 9 -34.28 82.48 -37.65
CA HIS A 9 -35.58 81.87 -37.37
C HIS A 9 -35.47 80.76 -36.30
N PRO A 10 -35.31 81.12 -35.02
CA PRO A 10 -35.20 80.14 -33.95
C PRO A 10 -36.54 79.46 -33.67
N ALA A 11 -36.53 78.13 -33.52
CA ALA A 11 -37.72 77.40 -33.08
C ALA A 11 -37.99 77.68 -31.59
N PRO A 12 -39.25 77.94 -31.20
CA PRO A 12 -39.61 78.08 -29.81
C PRO A 12 -39.39 76.76 -29.05
N VAL A 13 -38.94 76.84 -27.81
CA VAL A 13 -38.61 75.67 -26.95
C VAL A 13 -39.75 74.65 -26.88
N ARG A 14 -41.01 75.10 -26.92
CA ARG A 14 -42.20 74.24 -26.97
C ARG A 14 -42.23 73.31 -28.19
N GLN A 15 -41.79 73.80 -29.36
CA GLN A 15 -41.79 73.04 -30.61
C GLN A 15 -40.72 71.97 -30.59
N ILE A 16 -39.55 72.27 -30.02
CA ILE A 16 -38.47 71.30 -29.80
C ILE A 16 -38.90 70.23 -28.79
N ALA A 17 -39.50 70.63 -27.67
CA ALA A 17 -39.98 69.69 -26.64
C ALA A 17 -41.06 68.73 -27.18
N GLN A 18 -41.98 69.23 -28.02
CA GLN A 18 -42.98 68.40 -28.69
C GLN A 18 -42.34 67.45 -29.72
N ALA A 19 -41.35 67.91 -30.48
CA ALA A 19 -40.64 67.07 -31.45
C ALA A 19 -39.85 65.94 -30.77
N ILE A 20 -39.20 66.21 -29.63
CA ILE A 20 -38.50 65.20 -28.82
C ILE A 20 -39.49 64.16 -28.30
N GLY A 21 -40.63 64.59 -27.75
CA GLY A 21 -41.68 63.68 -27.29
C GLY A 21 -42.21 62.78 -28.41
N ALA A 22 -42.51 63.35 -29.57
CA ALA A 22 -42.97 62.59 -30.73
C ALA A 22 -41.93 61.57 -31.21
N TRP A 23 -40.63 61.90 -31.13
CA TRP A 23 -39.56 60.97 -31.52
C TRP A 23 -39.39 59.83 -30.51
N VAL A 24 -39.45 60.14 -29.21
CA VAL A 24 -39.40 59.16 -28.12
C VAL A 24 -40.59 58.19 -28.20
N GLU A 25 -41.78 58.67 -28.54
CA GLU A 25 -42.98 57.82 -28.67
C GLU A 25 -42.89 56.80 -29.82
N ARG A 26 -42.06 57.05 -30.86
CA ARG A 26 -41.86 56.11 -31.96
C ARG A 26 -41.19 54.81 -31.52
N LEU A 27 -40.54 54.80 -30.36
CA LEU A 27 -39.91 53.60 -29.80
C LEU A 27 -40.95 52.53 -29.42
N GLY A 28 -42.23 52.91 -29.31
CA GLY A 28 -43.32 51.97 -29.03
C GLY A 28 -43.30 51.44 -27.59
N ALA A 29 -44.06 50.38 -27.35
CA ALA A 29 -44.00 49.67 -26.07
C ALA A 29 -42.87 48.64 -26.14
N VAL A 30 -41.99 48.66 -25.13
CA VAL A 30 -40.79 47.82 -25.05
C VAL A 30 -40.75 47.07 -23.74
N TRP A 31 -40.11 45.90 -23.76
CA TRP A 31 -39.79 45.15 -22.55
C TRP A 31 -38.42 45.61 -22.04
N VAL A 32 -38.36 45.99 -20.78
CA VAL A 32 -37.14 46.46 -20.12
C VAL A 32 -36.94 45.65 -18.85
N GLU A 33 -35.76 45.09 -18.71
CA GLU A 33 -35.30 44.42 -17.50
C GLU A 33 -34.47 45.40 -16.67
N GLY A 34 -34.65 45.40 -15.35
CA GLY A 34 -33.84 46.22 -14.46
C GLY A 34 -34.05 45.89 -13.00
N GLN A 35 -33.11 46.32 -12.17
CA GLN A 35 -33.22 46.24 -10.72
C GLN A 35 -33.87 47.51 -10.17
N VAL A 36 -34.84 47.35 -9.28
CA VAL A 36 -35.49 48.47 -8.61
C VAL A 36 -34.54 49.03 -7.55
N THR A 37 -34.02 50.24 -7.76
CA THR A 37 -33.12 50.89 -6.79
C THR A 37 -33.85 51.72 -5.76
N GLN A 38 -34.99 52.29 -6.14
CA GLN A 38 -35.80 53.13 -5.26
C GLN A 38 -37.28 52.96 -5.57
N VAL A 39 -38.10 52.88 -4.52
CA VAL A 39 -39.57 52.82 -4.63
C VAL A 39 -40.21 53.99 -3.88
N SER A 40 -40.76 54.96 -4.61
CA SER A 40 -41.48 56.10 -4.02
C SER A 40 -42.99 55.96 -4.21
N ARG A 41 -43.68 55.64 -3.12
CA ARG A 41 -45.15 55.63 -3.04
C ARG A 41 -45.61 56.91 -2.35
N ARG A 42 -46.17 57.86 -3.12
CA ARG A 42 -46.74 59.10 -2.55
C ARG A 42 -48.21 58.89 -2.18
N GLY A 43 -48.58 59.27 -0.96
CA GLY A 43 -49.98 59.24 -0.52
C GLY A 43 -50.85 60.19 -1.36
N GLY A 44 -51.95 59.70 -1.90
CA GLY A 44 -52.94 60.49 -2.65
C GLY A 44 -52.84 60.45 -4.19
N THR A 45 -51.78 59.85 -4.77
CA THR A 45 -51.65 59.69 -6.24
C THR A 45 -51.73 58.23 -6.66
N ASN A 46 -52.37 57.95 -7.81
CA ASN A 46 -52.53 56.60 -8.38
C ASN A 46 -51.27 56.09 -9.13
N THR A 47 -50.14 56.77 -8.98
CA THR A 47 -48.88 56.49 -9.69
C THR A 47 -47.75 56.27 -8.69
N VAL A 48 -47.03 55.16 -8.86
CA VAL A 48 -45.83 54.80 -8.11
C VAL A 48 -44.62 55.14 -8.97
N PHE A 49 -43.65 55.84 -8.39
CA PHE A 49 -42.39 56.16 -9.07
C PHE A 49 -41.33 55.15 -8.64
N LEU A 50 -40.70 54.53 -9.64
CA LEU A 50 -39.65 53.53 -9.49
C LEU A 50 -38.41 54.04 -10.23
N THR A 51 -37.23 53.70 -9.74
CA THR A 51 -35.99 53.87 -10.51
C THR A 51 -35.47 52.48 -10.86
N LEU A 52 -35.35 52.20 -12.16
CA LEU A 52 -34.73 50.96 -12.64
C LEU A 52 -33.29 51.25 -13.00
N ARG A 53 -32.38 50.41 -12.50
CA ARG A 53 -30.97 50.42 -12.89
C ARG A 53 -30.63 49.13 -13.62
N ASP A 54 -29.85 49.26 -14.68
CA ASP A 54 -29.30 48.10 -15.39
C ASP A 54 -28.25 47.41 -14.50
N LYS A 55 -28.22 46.08 -14.50
CA LYS A 55 -27.20 45.31 -13.78
C LYS A 55 -25.85 45.37 -14.49
N LEU A 56 -25.84 45.45 -15.82
CA LEU A 56 -24.68 45.36 -16.70
C LEU A 56 -24.03 46.72 -17.01
N ALA A 57 -24.76 47.83 -16.83
CA ALA A 57 -24.30 49.18 -17.14
C ALA A 57 -24.76 50.20 -16.10
N ASP A 58 -24.00 51.28 -15.88
CA ASP A 58 -24.38 52.37 -14.98
C ASP A 58 -25.45 53.29 -15.61
N VAL A 59 -26.58 52.71 -15.97
CA VAL A 59 -27.71 53.38 -16.61
C VAL A 59 -28.91 53.25 -15.69
N SER A 60 -29.50 54.38 -15.32
CA SER A 60 -30.71 54.44 -14.51
C SER A 60 -31.80 55.17 -15.27
N VAL A 61 -33.01 54.62 -15.25
CA VAL A 61 -34.18 55.20 -15.90
C VAL A 61 -35.32 55.31 -14.89
N SER A 62 -35.95 56.48 -14.87
CA SER A 62 -37.14 56.71 -14.05
C SER A 62 -38.36 56.05 -14.70
N VAL A 63 -39.10 55.32 -13.89
CA VAL A 63 -40.21 54.48 -14.32
C VAL A 63 -41.46 54.85 -13.51
N THR A 64 -42.57 55.08 -14.19
CA THR A 64 -43.86 55.39 -13.56
C THR A 64 -44.80 54.23 -13.77
N CYS A 65 -45.29 53.65 -12.68
CA CYS A 65 -46.19 52.51 -12.70
C CYS A 65 -47.54 52.87 -12.08
N PRO A 66 -48.68 52.55 -12.70
CA PRO A 66 -49.99 52.67 -12.07
C PRO A 66 -50.04 51.81 -10.81
N ARG A 67 -50.67 52.31 -9.74
CA ARG A 67 -50.73 51.61 -8.45
C ARG A 67 -51.35 50.22 -8.55
N GLY A 68 -52.40 50.04 -9.35
CA GLY A 68 -53.05 48.75 -9.55
C GLY A 68 -52.15 47.66 -10.14
N VAL A 69 -51.13 48.05 -10.92
CA VAL A 69 -50.16 47.10 -11.53
C VAL A 69 -49.11 46.65 -10.50
N VAL A 70 -48.74 47.53 -9.57
CA VAL A 70 -47.84 47.20 -8.45
C VAL A 70 -48.58 46.36 -7.39
N ASP A 71 -49.82 46.70 -7.10
CA ASP A 71 -50.64 46.00 -6.10
C ASP A 71 -51.16 44.64 -6.61
N SER A 72 -51.13 44.39 -7.94
CA SER A 72 -51.42 43.08 -8.53
C SER A 72 -50.26 42.08 -8.46
N LEU A 73 -49.09 42.50 -7.99
CA LEU A 73 -47.95 41.59 -7.80
C LEU A 73 -48.22 40.62 -6.62
N PRO A 74 -47.82 39.34 -6.74
CA PRO A 74 -48.02 38.35 -5.68
C PRO A 74 -47.23 38.64 -4.40
N THR A 75 -46.13 39.40 -4.52
CA THR A 75 -45.29 39.86 -3.40
C THR A 75 -45.07 41.37 -3.48
N PRO A 76 -44.92 42.06 -2.34
CA PRO A 76 -44.66 43.48 -2.33
C PRO A 76 -43.32 43.79 -3.00
N LEU A 77 -43.34 44.74 -3.94
CA LEU A 77 -42.12 45.21 -4.61
C LEU A 77 -41.20 45.91 -3.61
N VAL A 78 -40.04 45.33 -3.34
CA VAL A 78 -38.98 45.86 -2.47
C VAL A 78 -37.83 46.46 -3.28
N GLU A 79 -37.09 47.37 -2.66
CA GLU A 79 -35.83 47.86 -3.22
C GLU A 79 -34.84 46.68 -3.32
N GLY A 80 -34.16 46.58 -4.46
CA GLY A 80 -33.31 45.45 -4.82
C GLY A 80 -33.98 44.38 -5.70
N ALA A 81 -35.31 44.39 -5.85
CA ALA A 81 -36.01 43.39 -6.65
C ALA A 81 -35.70 43.53 -8.16
N GLN A 82 -35.50 42.39 -8.83
CA GLN A 82 -35.33 42.33 -10.28
C GLN A 82 -36.69 42.19 -10.97
N VAL A 83 -36.95 43.07 -11.93
CA VAL A 83 -38.24 43.15 -12.60
C VAL A 83 -38.08 43.24 -14.10
N VAL A 84 -39.04 42.63 -14.80
CA VAL A 84 -39.24 42.80 -16.23
C VAL A 84 -40.53 43.59 -16.41
N CYS A 85 -40.38 44.76 -17.02
CA CYS A 85 -41.45 45.74 -17.20
C CYS A 85 -41.77 45.90 -18.69
N HIS A 86 -43.04 45.79 -19.06
CA HIS A 86 -43.52 46.26 -20.35
C HIS A 86 -43.89 47.73 -20.23
N ALA A 87 -43.11 48.61 -20.85
CA ALA A 87 -43.24 50.04 -20.67
C ALA A 87 -43.21 50.82 -21.98
N LYS A 88 -43.95 51.94 -22.03
CA LYS A 88 -43.90 52.90 -23.12
C LYS A 88 -43.08 54.13 -22.69
N PRO A 89 -42.06 54.55 -23.44
CA PRO A 89 -41.36 55.80 -23.18
C PRO A 89 -42.31 57.00 -23.26
N SER A 90 -42.21 57.89 -22.28
CA SER A 90 -43.00 59.11 -22.14
C SER A 90 -42.10 60.28 -21.79
N TYR A 91 -42.25 61.38 -22.53
CA TYR A 91 -41.46 62.59 -22.35
C TYR A 91 -42.33 63.71 -21.76
N TYR A 92 -41.94 64.23 -20.61
CA TYR A 92 -42.69 65.27 -19.93
C TYR A 92 -42.19 66.67 -20.32
N ALA A 93 -42.86 67.30 -21.29
CA ALA A 93 -42.42 68.53 -21.95
C ALA A 93 -42.21 69.75 -21.03
N THR A 94 -42.84 69.80 -19.84
CA THR A 94 -42.70 70.93 -18.90
C THR A 94 -41.44 70.85 -18.02
N ARG A 95 -40.91 69.64 -17.77
CA ARG A 95 -39.67 69.44 -16.99
C ARG A 95 -38.52 68.86 -17.80
N GLY A 96 -38.77 68.48 -19.05
CA GLY A 96 -37.78 67.86 -19.93
C GLY A 96 -37.33 66.46 -19.51
N THR A 97 -38.07 65.79 -18.61
CA THR A 97 -37.70 64.49 -18.07
C THR A 97 -38.26 63.34 -18.91
N LEU A 98 -37.41 62.36 -19.23
CA LEU A 98 -37.80 61.09 -19.83
C LEU A 98 -38.20 60.10 -18.72
N SER A 99 -39.32 59.42 -18.90
CA SER A 99 -39.75 58.34 -18.01
C SER A 99 -40.36 57.18 -18.80
N LEU A 100 -40.30 55.98 -18.25
CA LEU A 100 -40.98 54.82 -18.82
C LEU A 100 -42.31 54.59 -18.09
N GLN A 101 -43.43 54.61 -18.82
CA GLN A 101 -44.73 54.31 -18.25
C GLN A 101 -45.04 52.81 -18.37
N VAL A 102 -45.11 52.13 -17.24
CA VAL A 102 -45.29 50.67 -17.17
C VAL A 102 -46.77 50.30 -17.35
N ARG A 103 -47.01 49.28 -18.18
CA ARG A 103 -48.32 48.64 -18.35
C ARG A 103 -48.39 47.31 -17.62
N GLU A 104 -47.29 46.58 -17.58
CA GLU A 104 -47.18 45.27 -16.94
C GLU A 104 -45.82 45.15 -16.26
N ILE A 105 -45.80 44.63 -15.03
CA ILE A 105 -44.59 44.36 -14.27
C ILE A 105 -44.60 42.91 -13.81
N ARG A 106 -43.50 42.20 -14.04
CA ARG A 106 -43.28 40.84 -13.56
C ARG A 106 -42.05 40.83 -12.69
N LEU A 107 -42.16 40.25 -11.50
CA LEU A 107 -41.01 39.92 -10.69
C LEU A 107 -40.28 38.76 -11.38
N VAL A 108 -39.00 38.94 -11.67
CA VAL A 108 -38.16 37.81 -12.04
C VAL A 108 -37.91 37.04 -10.76
N GLY A 109 -38.68 35.98 -10.53
CA GLY A 109 -38.49 35.11 -9.38
C GLY A 109 -37.18 34.35 -9.51
N GLU A 110 -36.55 34.01 -8.39
CA GLU A 110 -35.37 33.13 -8.31
C GLU A 110 -35.55 31.87 -9.17
N GLY A 111 -36.78 31.35 -9.28
CA GLY A 111 -37.11 30.18 -10.10
C GLY A 111 -36.85 30.32 -11.61
N GLU A 112 -36.99 31.52 -12.21
CA GLU A 112 -36.72 31.69 -13.66
C GLU A 112 -35.21 31.72 -13.94
N LEU A 113 -34.44 32.35 -13.05
CA LEU A 113 -32.98 32.35 -13.11
C LEU A 113 -32.42 30.93 -12.91
N LEU A 114 -32.93 30.22 -11.90
CA LEU A 114 -32.59 28.82 -11.64
C LEU A 114 -32.99 27.91 -12.81
N ALA A 115 -34.17 28.11 -13.40
CA ALA A 115 -34.59 27.37 -14.59
C ALA A 115 -33.69 27.64 -15.81
N ARG A 116 -33.20 28.87 -15.98
CA ARG A 116 -32.24 29.22 -17.04
C ARG A 116 -30.88 28.56 -16.80
N LEU A 117 -30.39 28.55 -15.56
CA LEU A 117 -29.15 27.87 -15.19
C LEU A 117 -29.26 26.35 -15.39
N GLU A 118 -30.38 25.76 -14.97
CA GLU A 118 -30.61 24.32 -15.12
C GLU A 118 -30.72 23.93 -16.60
N ARG A 119 -31.42 24.72 -17.42
CA ARG A 119 -31.44 24.51 -18.88
C ARG A 119 -30.04 24.61 -19.49
N ARG A 120 -29.22 25.57 -19.06
CA ARG A 120 -27.83 25.70 -19.52
C ARG A 120 -26.99 24.50 -19.08
N ARG A 121 -27.15 24.03 -17.83
CA ARG A 121 -26.51 22.82 -17.31
C ARG A 121 -26.82 21.63 -18.21
N GLN A 122 -28.09 21.43 -18.55
CA GLN A 122 -28.52 20.32 -19.40
C GLN A 122 -27.93 20.40 -20.82
N LEU A 123 -27.90 21.59 -21.43
CA LEU A 123 -27.32 21.78 -22.77
C LEU A 123 -25.81 21.46 -22.77
N LEU A 124 -25.05 22.03 -21.84
CA LEU A 124 -23.60 21.80 -21.75
C LEU A 124 -23.26 20.36 -21.34
N ALA A 125 -24.11 19.72 -20.53
CA ALA A 125 -23.99 18.30 -20.22
C ALA A 125 -24.24 17.42 -21.46
N ALA A 126 -25.22 17.77 -22.29
CA ALA A 126 -25.52 17.05 -23.54
C ALA A 126 -24.40 17.17 -24.57
N GLU A 127 -23.69 18.30 -24.60
CA GLU A 127 -22.45 18.48 -25.38
C GLU A 127 -21.27 17.67 -24.82
N GLY A 128 -21.36 17.15 -23.59
CA GLY A 128 -20.34 16.34 -22.94
C GLY A 128 -19.24 17.12 -22.22
N LEU A 129 -19.39 18.44 -22.00
CA LEU A 129 -18.36 19.27 -21.38
C LEU A 129 -18.02 18.86 -19.93
N PHE A 130 -18.95 18.18 -19.25
CA PHE A 130 -18.78 17.70 -17.88
C PHE A 130 -18.34 16.24 -17.78
N ALA A 131 -17.96 15.61 -18.91
CA ALA A 131 -17.57 14.21 -18.91
C ALA A 131 -16.30 13.98 -18.09
N GLU A 132 -16.36 13.03 -17.14
CA GLU A 132 -15.23 12.70 -16.26
C GLU A 132 -13.98 12.24 -17.05
N ALA A 133 -14.19 11.61 -18.22
CA ALA A 133 -13.10 11.16 -19.09
C ALA A 133 -12.29 12.31 -19.72
N LEU A 134 -12.82 13.54 -19.72
CA LEU A 134 -12.14 14.72 -20.26
C LEU A 134 -11.33 15.46 -19.19
N LYS A 135 -11.56 15.14 -17.91
CA LYS A 135 -10.86 15.76 -16.79
C LYS A 135 -9.43 15.26 -16.67
N ARG A 136 -8.52 16.18 -16.37
CA ARG A 136 -7.09 15.92 -16.26
C ARG A 136 -6.69 15.64 -14.80
N PRO A 137 -5.81 14.66 -14.55
CA PRO A 137 -5.29 14.44 -13.21
C PRO A 137 -4.39 15.61 -12.78
N LEU A 138 -4.44 15.94 -11.49
CA LEU A 138 -3.53 16.93 -10.93
C LEU A 138 -2.08 16.41 -10.93
N PRO A 139 -1.09 17.29 -11.19
CA PRO A 139 0.31 16.95 -11.00
C PRO A 139 0.56 16.62 -9.53
N PHE A 140 1.31 15.55 -9.26
CA PHE A 140 1.65 15.17 -7.88
C PHE A 140 2.44 16.26 -7.15
N LEU A 141 3.37 16.90 -7.86
CA LEU A 141 4.23 17.98 -7.34
C LEU A 141 4.28 19.13 -8.36
N PRO A 142 3.35 20.10 -8.29
CA PRO A 142 3.39 21.27 -9.15
C PRO A 142 4.59 22.16 -8.81
N ARG A 143 5.30 22.64 -9.83
CA ARG A 143 6.42 23.59 -9.72
C ARG A 143 5.90 25.00 -9.56
N ALA A 144 4.90 25.37 -10.37
CA ALA A 144 4.16 26.61 -10.21
C ALA A 144 2.64 26.38 -10.26
N VAL A 145 1.94 27.12 -9.39
CA VAL A 145 0.49 27.12 -9.28
C VAL A 145 -0.01 28.49 -9.72
N GLY A 146 -0.87 28.52 -10.73
CA GLY A 146 -1.60 29.72 -11.13
C GLY A 146 -2.75 29.96 -10.16
N LEU A 147 -2.96 31.20 -9.72
CA LEU A 147 -4.08 31.56 -8.85
C LEU A 147 -4.86 32.73 -9.46
N VAL A 148 -6.12 32.49 -9.77
CA VAL A 148 -7.09 33.52 -10.16
C VAL A 148 -7.95 33.83 -8.94
N THR A 149 -7.85 35.05 -8.41
CA THR A 149 -8.58 35.51 -7.23
C THR A 149 -8.75 37.03 -7.22
N ALA A 150 -9.58 37.57 -6.33
CA ALA A 150 -9.67 39.01 -6.11
C ALA A 150 -8.47 39.52 -5.31
N GLN A 151 -7.96 40.70 -5.65
CA GLN A 151 -6.78 41.31 -5.02
C GLN A 151 -7.02 41.58 -3.53
N GLY A 152 -6.11 41.09 -2.67
CA GLY A 152 -6.18 41.28 -1.22
C GLY A 152 -7.29 40.48 -0.53
N SER A 153 -7.91 39.52 -1.24
CA SER A 153 -9.01 38.74 -0.70
C SER A 153 -8.56 37.79 0.42
N ALA A 154 -9.53 37.34 1.25
CA ALA A 154 -9.28 36.25 2.19
C ALA A 154 -8.86 34.96 1.47
N ALA A 155 -9.51 34.65 0.34
CA ALA A 155 -9.20 33.49 -0.48
C ALA A 155 -7.75 33.49 -1.00
N GLU A 156 -7.21 34.64 -1.42
CA GLU A 156 -5.81 34.77 -1.81
C GLU A 156 -4.87 34.37 -0.66
N ARG A 157 -5.07 34.98 0.52
CA ARG A 157 -4.25 34.74 1.70
C ARG A 157 -4.33 33.28 2.15
N ASP A 158 -5.53 32.73 2.20
CA ASP A 158 -5.80 31.35 2.58
C ASP A 158 -5.06 30.37 1.66
N VAL A 159 -5.18 30.51 0.34
CA VAL A 159 -4.51 29.60 -0.61
C VAL A 159 -3.00 29.70 -0.46
N LEU A 160 -2.44 30.92 -0.44
CA LEU A 160 -1.00 31.14 -0.40
C LEU A 160 -0.38 30.68 0.93
N GLU A 161 -0.99 30.98 2.07
CA GLU A 161 -0.48 30.60 3.39
C GLU A 161 -0.52 29.09 3.58
N HIS A 162 -1.66 28.45 3.27
CA HIS A 162 -1.78 27.00 3.41
C HIS A 162 -0.85 26.25 2.46
N ALA A 163 -0.69 26.72 1.22
CA ALA A 163 0.23 26.12 0.27
C ALA A 163 1.70 26.28 0.70
N ARG A 164 2.13 27.49 1.11
CA ARG A 164 3.51 27.73 1.58
C ARG A 164 3.84 26.95 2.85
N ARG A 165 2.87 26.77 3.75
CA ARG A 165 3.05 25.95 4.96
C ARG A 165 3.32 24.48 4.62
N ARG A 166 2.64 23.95 3.60
CA ARG A 166 2.79 22.56 3.15
C ARG A 166 4.03 22.35 2.29
N TRP A 167 4.31 23.30 1.40
CA TRP A 167 5.47 23.29 0.52
C TRP A 167 6.05 24.71 0.36
N PRO A 168 7.11 25.07 1.10
CA PRO A 168 7.68 26.42 1.03
C PRO A 168 8.28 26.80 -0.34
N GLY A 169 8.68 25.82 -1.15
CA GLY A 169 9.31 26.03 -2.45
C GLY A 169 8.37 26.19 -3.65
N VAL A 170 7.06 26.30 -3.42
CA VAL A 170 6.04 26.30 -4.49
C VAL A 170 5.94 27.72 -5.02
N ARG A 171 6.00 27.86 -6.34
CA ARG A 171 5.85 29.18 -6.98
C ARG A 171 4.37 29.44 -7.23
N PHE A 172 3.96 30.69 -7.03
CA PHE A 172 2.60 31.11 -7.31
C PHE A 172 2.62 32.24 -8.33
N GLU A 173 1.88 32.05 -9.41
CA GLU A 173 1.60 33.08 -10.40
C GLU A 173 0.18 33.57 -10.20
N VAL A 174 0.03 34.72 -9.56
CA VAL A 174 -1.27 35.28 -9.22
C VAL A 174 -1.73 36.22 -10.34
N ARG A 175 -2.97 36.05 -10.79
CA ARG A 175 -3.66 36.97 -11.70
C ARG A 175 -4.95 37.42 -11.04
N TYR A 176 -5.15 38.73 -10.99
CA TYR A 176 -6.31 39.31 -10.34
C TYR A 176 -7.48 39.44 -11.30
N ALA A 177 -8.66 39.02 -10.84
CA ALA A 177 -9.91 39.20 -11.55
C ALA A 177 -11.03 39.52 -10.55
N ALA A 178 -12.00 40.30 -10.97
CA ALA A 178 -13.22 40.53 -10.21
C ALA A 178 -13.94 39.18 -10.01
N MET A 179 -14.22 38.86 -8.75
CA MET A 179 -14.92 37.61 -8.38
C MET A 179 -16.42 37.78 -8.22
N GLN A 180 -16.94 38.97 -8.53
CA GLN A 180 -18.33 39.35 -8.46
C GLN A 180 -18.62 40.47 -9.47
N GLY A 181 -19.88 40.62 -9.85
CA GLY A 181 -20.32 41.67 -10.79
C GLY A 181 -20.09 41.34 -12.26
N VAL A 182 -20.36 42.33 -13.11
CA VAL A 182 -20.55 42.19 -14.56
C VAL A 182 -19.27 41.80 -15.30
N HIS A 183 -18.15 42.36 -14.88
CA HIS A 183 -16.85 42.16 -15.53
C HIS A 183 -16.18 40.84 -15.10
N SER A 184 -16.71 40.17 -14.08
CA SER A 184 -16.11 38.98 -13.47
C SER A 184 -15.86 37.86 -14.48
N ALA A 185 -16.87 37.48 -15.27
CA ALA A 185 -16.72 36.41 -16.26
C ALA A 185 -15.61 36.71 -17.28
N ARG A 186 -15.55 37.95 -17.79
CA ARG A 186 -14.54 38.36 -18.76
C ARG A 186 -13.14 38.37 -18.16
N GLU A 187 -12.97 38.98 -16.99
CA GLU A 187 -11.66 39.07 -16.33
C GLU A 187 -11.13 37.70 -15.90
N VAL A 188 -12.00 36.79 -15.45
CA VAL A 188 -11.63 35.40 -15.13
C VAL A 188 -11.16 34.66 -16.37
N ILE A 189 -11.83 34.82 -17.52
CA ILE A 189 -11.39 34.22 -18.80
C ILE A 189 -10.03 34.77 -19.25
N GLU A 190 -9.85 36.09 -19.15
CA GLU A 190 -8.59 36.75 -19.51
C GLU A 190 -7.44 36.26 -18.60
N ALA A 191 -7.66 36.22 -17.28
CA ALA A 191 -6.68 35.73 -16.31
C ALA A 191 -6.35 34.25 -16.50
N LEU A 192 -7.37 33.40 -16.72
CA LEU A 192 -7.20 31.97 -17.01
C LEU A 192 -6.37 31.78 -18.28
N GLY A 193 -6.69 32.52 -19.35
CA GLY A 193 -5.99 32.42 -20.62
C GLY A 193 -4.54 32.94 -20.59
N LEU A 194 -4.22 33.86 -19.68
CA LEU A 194 -2.83 34.27 -19.43
C LEU A 194 -2.04 33.15 -18.76
N LEU A 195 -2.60 32.56 -17.70
CA LEU A 195 -1.96 31.46 -16.96
C LEU A 195 -1.83 30.17 -17.78
N ASP A 196 -2.83 29.85 -18.61
CA ASP A 196 -2.81 28.65 -19.47
C ASP A 196 -1.73 28.73 -20.58
N ARG A 197 -1.29 29.94 -20.93
CA ARG A 197 -0.20 30.15 -21.90
C ARG A 197 1.18 30.07 -21.27
N GLU A 198 1.28 30.13 -19.94
CA GLU A 198 2.55 30.08 -19.23
C GLU A 198 3.00 28.62 -19.03
N PRO A 199 4.10 28.19 -19.66
CA PRO A 199 4.53 26.79 -19.61
C PRO A 199 5.09 26.37 -18.23
N GLU A 200 5.36 27.34 -17.34
CA GLU A 200 5.79 27.04 -15.96
C GLU A 200 4.62 26.68 -15.04
N VAL A 201 3.38 27.02 -15.42
CA VAL A 201 2.19 26.81 -14.59
C VAL A 201 1.64 25.41 -14.84
N ASP A 202 1.74 24.54 -13.82
CA ASP A 202 1.33 23.14 -13.92
C ASP A 202 -0.15 22.92 -13.55
N VAL A 203 -0.76 23.87 -12.86
CA VAL A 203 -2.14 23.81 -12.37
C VAL A 203 -2.66 25.21 -12.07
N ILE A 204 -3.93 25.48 -12.39
CA ILE A 204 -4.58 26.77 -12.16
C ILE A 204 -5.71 26.61 -11.15
N VAL A 205 -5.74 27.46 -10.13
CA VAL A 205 -6.79 27.51 -9.11
C VAL A 205 -7.63 28.76 -9.35
N VAL A 206 -8.93 28.60 -9.52
CA VAL A 206 -9.89 29.71 -9.50
C VAL A 206 -10.53 29.74 -8.13
N ALA A 207 -10.19 30.74 -7.33
CA ALA A 207 -10.63 30.82 -5.94
C ALA A 207 -11.47 32.06 -5.70
N ARG A 208 -12.56 31.88 -4.98
CA ARG A 208 -13.41 32.96 -4.48
C ARG A 208 -13.51 32.89 -2.96
N GLY A 209 -13.57 34.06 -2.32
CA GLY A 209 -13.91 34.16 -0.89
C GLY A 209 -15.41 33.98 -0.63
N GLY A 210 -15.85 34.27 0.60
CA GLY A 210 -17.28 34.31 0.91
C GLY A 210 -18.03 35.36 0.08
N GLY A 211 -19.35 35.20 -0.04
CA GLY A 211 -20.27 36.20 -0.59
C GLY A 211 -21.64 35.58 -0.83
N SER A 212 -22.54 36.32 -1.48
CA SER A 212 -23.91 35.86 -1.73
C SER A 212 -23.96 34.82 -2.86
N VAL A 213 -25.10 34.13 -2.97
CA VAL A 213 -25.38 33.20 -4.09
C VAL A 213 -25.43 33.95 -5.42
N GLU A 214 -25.86 35.22 -5.43
CA GLU A 214 -25.91 36.05 -6.64
C GLU A 214 -24.51 36.31 -7.21
N ASP A 215 -23.51 36.42 -6.34
CA ASP A 215 -22.13 36.61 -6.74
C ASP A 215 -21.55 35.34 -7.41
N LEU A 216 -22.24 34.18 -7.36
CA LEU A 216 -21.80 32.94 -8.04
C LEU A 216 -22.21 32.90 -9.51
N LEU A 217 -23.16 33.75 -9.92
CA LEU A 217 -23.70 33.76 -11.28
C LEU A 217 -22.66 33.94 -12.38
N PRO A 218 -21.62 34.80 -12.23
CA PRO A 218 -20.58 34.95 -13.26
C PRO A 218 -19.83 33.65 -13.57
N PHE A 219 -19.69 32.75 -12.59
CA PHE A 219 -19.02 31.46 -12.76
C PHE A 219 -19.93 30.39 -13.41
N SER A 220 -21.19 30.72 -13.66
CA SER A 220 -22.12 29.90 -14.45
C SER A 220 -22.33 30.48 -15.87
N ASP A 221 -21.49 31.43 -16.28
CA ASP A 221 -21.47 31.91 -17.64
C ASP A 221 -20.91 30.85 -18.60
N GLU A 222 -21.53 30.73 -19.77
CA GLU A 222 -21.14 29.73 -20.76
C GLU A 222 -19.73 29.98 -21.30
N ALA A 223 -19.32 31.25 -21.47
CA ALA A 223 -17.98 31.59 -21.96
C ALA A 223 -16.90 31.14 -20.96
N VAL A 224 -17.17 31.26 -19.66
CA VAL A 224 -16.26 30.81 -18.60
C VAL A 224 -16.14 29.28 -18.62
N VAL A 225 -17.27 28.57 -18.69
CA VAL A 225 -17.29 27.10 -18.74
C VAL A 225 -16.51 26.59 -19.95
N ARG A 226 -16.73 27.18 -21.13
CA ARG A 226 -16.01 26.80 -22.36
C ARG A 226 -14.52 27.15 -22.28
N ALA A 227 -14.15 28.26 -21.64
CA ALA A 227 -12.75 28.62 -21.44
C ALA A 227 -12.02 27.62 -20.52
N VAL A 228 -12.64 27.19 -19.43
CA VAL A 228 -12.08 26.14 -18.54
C VAL A 228 -11.95 24.82 -19.28
N HIS A 229 -12.98 24.42 -20.04
CA HIS A 229 -12.91 23.20 -20.85
C HIS A 229 -11.78 23.23 -21.90
N ALA A 230 -11.53 24.39 -22.50
CA ALA A 230 -10.51 24.56 -23.54
C ALA A 230 -9.09 24.76 -22.99
N ALA A 231 -8.93 25.03 -21.69
CA ALA A 231 -7.62 25.17 -21.05
C ALA A 231 -6.79 23.90 -21.27
N ARG A 232 -5.46 24.01 -21.34
CA ARG A 232 -4.51 22.89 -21.44
C ARG A 232 -3.98 22.49 -20.07
N THR A 233 -3.87 23.46 -19.18
CA THR A 233 -3.44 23.28 -17.80
C THR A 233 -4.63 22.82 -16.94
N PRO A 234 -4.46 21.84 -16.03
CA PRO A 234 -5.52 21.41 -15.13
C PRO A 234 -6.07 22.57 -14.27
N VAL A 235 -7.40 22.66 -14.16
CA VAL A 235 -8.11 23.72 -13.44
C VAL A 235 -8.79 23.18 -12.18
N VAL A 236 -8.58 23.85 -11.05
CA VAL A 236 -9.21 23.58 -9.77
C VAL A 236 -10.20 24.68 -9.44
N SER A 237 -11.46 24.32 -9.20
CA SER A 237 -12.46 25.27 -8.71
C SER A 237 -12.46 25.31 -7.18
N ALA A 238 -12.41 26.51 -6.61
CA ALA A 238 -12.50 26.76 -5.18
C ALA A 238 -13.47 27.92 -4.90
N ILE A 239 -14.68 27.82 -5.44
CA ILE A 239 -15.66 28.91 -5.51
C ILE A 239 -16.89 28.65 -4.64
N GLY A 240 -17.50 27.46 -4.76
CA GLY A 240 -18.78 27.14 -4.12
C GLY A 240 -18.65 26.21 -2.91
N HIS A 241 -19.44 26.48 -1.87
CA HIS A 241 -19.76 25.50 -0.83
C HIS A 241 -21.08 24.81 -1.20
N GLU A 242 -21.30 23.58 -0.73
CA GLU A 242 -22.62 22.95 -0.88
C GLU A 242 -23.68 23.77 -0.12
N PRO A 243 -24.87 24.04 -0.70
CA PRO A 243 -25.45 23.49 -1.94
C PRO A 243 -25.25 24.34 -3.22
N ASP A 244 -24.59 25.50 -3.15
CA ASP A 244 -24.53 26.48 -4.24
C ASP A 244 -23.33 26.24 -5.18
N SER A 245 -23.39 25.17 -5.99
CA SER A 245 -22.34 24.81 -6.95
C SER A 245 -22.52 25.50 -8.32
N PRO A 246 -21.63 26.42 -8.74
CA PRO A 246 -21.68 27.02 -10.07
C PRO A 246 -21.34 26.00 -11.17
N LEU A 247 -21.70 26.30 -12.43
CA LEU A 247 -21.36 25.41 -13.56
C LEU A 247 -19.84 25.22 -13.74
N LEU A 248 -19.03 26.20 -13.32
CA LEU A 248 -17.56 26.06 -13.30
C LEU A 248 -17.10 24.85 -12.48
N ASP A 249 -17.74 24.53 -11.35
CA ASP A 249 -17.39 23.38 -10.51
C ASP A 249 -17.55 22.04 -11.23
N LEU A 250 -18.46 21.98 -12.21
CA LEU A 250 -18.75 20.76 -12.95
C LEU A 250 -17.77 20.51 -14.10
N VAL A 251 -17.23 21.58 -14.69
CA VAL A 251 -16.26 21.52 -15.80
C VAL A 251 -14.81 21.49 -15.31
N ALA A 252 -14.53 22.02 -14.12
CA ALA A 252 -13.20 21.96 -13.53
C ALA A 252 -12.73 20.50 -13.37
N ASP A 253 -11.42 20.29 -13.51
CA ASP A 253 -10.81 18.97 -13.37
C ASP A 253 -10.93 18.47 -11.93
N VAL A 254 -10.77 19.37 -10.96
CA VAL A 254 -10.97 19.08 -9.54
C VAL A 254 -11.78 20.18 -8.88
N ARG A 255 -12.80 19.76 -8.13
CA ARG A 255 -13.54 20.64 -7.24
C ARG A 255 -12.95 20.62 -5.83
N ALA A 256 -12.72 21.80 -5.27
CA ALA A 256 -12.38 22.04 -3.88
C ALA A 256 -13.53 22.79 -3.19
N SER A 257 -13.85 22.39 -1.96
CA SER A 257 -14.98 22.99 -1.22
C SER A 257 -14.68 24.38 -0.65
N THR A 258 -13.40 24.70 -0.49
CA THR A 258 -12.91 25.99 0.01
C THR A 258 -11.58 26.37 -0.65
N PRO A 259 -11.18 27.65 -0.62
CA PRO A 259 -9.83 28.06 -1.01
C PRO A 259 -8.73 27.29 -0.24
N THR A 260 -8.95 27.01 1.05
CA THR A 260 -8.02 26.21 1.86
C THR A 260 -7.96 24.74 1.43
N ASP A 261 -9.08 24.13 1.02
CA ASP A 261 -9.12 22.78 0.47
C ASP A 261 -8.41 22.70 -0.88
N ALA A 262 -8.50 23.75 -1.69
CA ALA A 262 -7.80 23.83 -2.97
C ALA A 262 -6.28 23.76 -2.77
N ALA A 263 -5.74 24.56 -1.84
CA ALA A 263 -4.32 24.49 -1.49
C ALA A 263 -3.91 23.10 -1.01
N LYS A 264 -4.77 22.42 -0.23
CA LYS A 264 -4.48 21.07 0.28
C LYS A 264 -4.47 19.99 -0.79
N ARG A 265 -5.31 20.11 -1.83
CA ARG A 265 -5.41 19.16 -2.93
C ARG A 265 -4.32 19.37 -3.98
N VAL A 266 -3.97 20.63 -4.23
CA VAL A 266 -2.96 21.00 -5.22
C VAL A 266 -1.54 20.77 -4.70
N VAL A 267 -1.28 21.11 -3.43
CA VAL A 267 0.07 21.08 -2.87
C VAL A 267 0.18 19.95 -1.84
N PRO A 268 1.03 18.93 -2.07
CA PRO A 268 1.28 17.87 -1.09
C PRO A 268 2.01 18.43 0.14
N ASP A 269 1.98 17.69 1.25
CA ASP A 269 2.76 18.05 2.43
C ASP A 269 4.19 17.50 2.31
N VAL A 270 5.19 18.40 2.16
CA VAL A 270 6.60 17.98 2.00
C VAL A 270 7.05 17.15 3.19
N ALA A 271 6.64 17.53 4.40
CA ALA A 271 7.13 16.91 5.62
C ALA A 271 6.62 15.47 5.70
N GLU A 272 5.36 15.24 5.31
CA GLU A 272 4.79 13.90 5.22
C GLU A 272 5.50 13.06 4.14
N GLU A 273 5.70 13.60 2.94
CA GLU A 273 6.37 12.87 1.85
C GLU A 273 7.85 12.57 2.17
N ALA A 274 8.56 13.51 2.79
CA ALA A 274 9.92 13.30 3.28
C ALA A 274 9.97 12.19 4.35
N GLN A 275 9.01 12.17 5.28
CA GLN A 275 8.89 11.10 6.26
C GLN A 275 8.65 9.74 5.60
N ARG A 276 7.77 9.66 4.60
CA ARG A 276 7.50 8.42 3.84
C ARG A 276 8.75 7.91 3.12
N VAL A 277 9.55 8.80 2.54
CA VAL A 277 10.84 8.45 1.91
C VAL A 277 11.83 7.93 2.96
N LEU A 278 11.97 8.60 4.10
CA LEU A 278 12.86 8.18 5.19
C LEU A 278 12.47 6.80 5.74
N GLN A 279 11.18 6.56 5.97
CA GLN A 279 10.68 5.27 6.43
C GLN A 279 10.95 4.16 5.40
N SER A 280 10.72 4.44 4.11
CA SER A 280 10.99 3.49 3.04
C SER A 280 12.48 3.15 2.94
N ARG A 281 13.36 4.15 3.10
CA ARG A 281 14.81 3.96 3.13
C ARG A 281 15.25 3.09 4.31
N GLU A 282 14.71 3.33 5.51
CA GLU A 282 15.05 2.54 6.69
C GLU A 282 14.54 1.10 6.59
N ARG A 283 13.32 0.88 6.05
CA ARG A 283 12.82 -0.47 5.74
C ARG A 283 13.74 -1.20 4.76
N GLY A 284 14.15 -0.54 3.69
CA GLY A 284 15.08 -1.10 2.70
C GLY A 284 16.43 -1.47 3.33
N ARG A 285 16.98 -0.59 4.18
CA ARG A 285 18.25 -0.82 4.87
C ARG A 285 18.18 -2.03 5.82
N ARG A 286 17.08 -2.18 6.56
CA ARG A 286 16.86 -3.36 7.44
C ARG A 286 16.72 -4.64 6.65
N ALA A 287 15.99 -4.63 5.54
CA ALA A 287 15.86 -5.81 4.68
C ALA A 287 17.21 -6.27 4.14
N LEU A 288 18.05 -5.33 3.69
CA LEU A 288 19.42 -5.62 3.24
C LEU A 288 20.30 -6.19 4.37
N HIS A 289 20.21 -5.61 5.58
CA HIS A 289 20.97 -6.10 6.73
C HIS A 289 20.58 -7.54 7.08
N HIS A 290 19.28 -7.83 7.17
CA HIS A 290 18.81 -9.18 7.45
C HIS A 290 19.18 -10.19 6.36
N LEU A 291 19.16 -9.78 5.08
CA LEU A 291 19.63 -10.62 3.99
C LEU A 291 21.12 -10.96 4.18
N LEU A 292 21.96 -9.95 4.41
CA LEU A 292 23.40 -10.16 4.64
C LEU A 292 23.68 -11.04 5.86
N GLU A 293 23.01 -10.79 7.00
CA GLU A 293 23.16 -11.62 8.20
C GLU A 293 22.72 -13.07 7.96
N ARG A 294 21.69 -13.30 7.13
CA ARG A 294 21.23 -14.65 6.80
C ARG A 294 22.26 -15.36 5.94
N GLU A 295 22.77 -14.71 4.91
CA GLU A 295 23.77 -15.32 4.01
C GLU A 295 25.11 -15.56 4.75
N LEU A 296 25.53 -14.64 5.62
CA LEU A 296 26.71 -14.84 6.46
C LEU A 296 26.54 -16.02 7.42
N ARG A 297 25.39 -16.13 8.10
CA ARG A 297 25.10 -17.29 8.96
C ARG A 297 25.04 -18.60 8.18
N ALA A 298 24.50 -18.59 6.96
CA ALA A 298 24.48 -19.77 6.11
C ALA A 298 25.91 -20.19 5.71
N LEU A 299 26.77 -19.22 5.38
CA LEU A 299 28.17 -19.48 5.07
C LEU A 299 28.93 -20.04 6.29
N ASP A 300 28.75 -19.45 7.46
CA ASP A 300 29.36 -19.93 8.71
C ASP A 300 28.85 -21.33 9.09
N ALA A 301 27.56 -21.61 8.89
CA ALA A 301 26.99 -22.93 9.11
C ALA A 301 27.56 -23.98 8.14
N LEU A 302 27.80 -23.62 6.87
CA LEU A 302 28.47 -24.51 5.92
C LEU A 302 29.92 -24.75 6.32
N ARG A 303 30.67 -23.69 6.66
CA ARG A 303 32.08 -23.78 7.05
C ARG A 303 32.30 -24.54 8.35
N SER A 304 31.35 -24.49 9.29
CA SER A 304 31.44 -25.19 10.58
C SER A 304 31.00 -26.65 10.53
N ARG A 305 30.46 -27.14 9.40
CA ARG A 305 30.15 -28.57 9.25
C ARG A 305 31.42 -29.41 9.42
N PRO A 306 31.41 -30.49 10.21
CA PRO A 306 32.60 -31.31 10.44
C PRO A 306 33.28 -31.79 9.15
N SER A 307 32.51 -32.11 8.12
CA SER A 307 33.03 -32.54 6.82
C SER A 307 33.81 -31.47 6.04
N LEU A 308 33.58 -30.18 6.33
CA LEU A 308 34.27 -29.04 5.71
C LEU A 308 35.28 -28.39 6.66
N ALA A 309 35.00 -28.35 7.97
CA ALA A 309 35.84 -27.77 9.00
C ALA A 309 37.06 -28.63 9.31
N ASP A 310 36.87 -29.95 9.42
CA ASP A 310 37.96 -30.90 9.62
C ASP A 310 37.63 -32.25 8.94
N PRO A 311 37.94 -32.37 7.64
CA PRO A 311 37.72 -33.61 6.89
C PRO A 311 38.49 -34.81 7.44
N ARG A 312 39.53 -34.59 8.26
CA ARG A 312 40.37 -35.65 8.82
C ARG A 312 39.72 -36.31 10.02
N SER A 313 38.87 -35.60 10.77
CA SER A 313 38.17 -36.13 11.95
C SER A 313 37.45 -37.46 11.69
N GLY A 314 36.71 -37.56 10.57
CA GLY A 314 36.04 -38.79 10.15
C GLY A 314 37.00 -39.88 9.68
N LEU A 315 38.18 -39.51 9.15
CA LEU A 315 39.22 -40.45 8.75
C LEU A 315 39.94 -41.03 9.99
N ASP A 316 40.20 -40.19 10.99
CA ASP A 316 40.86 -40.58 12.25
C ASP A 316 40.03 -41.57 13.06
N GLU A 317 38.70 -41.45 13.01
CA GLU A 317 37.79 -42.43 13.63
C GLU A 317 37.89 -43.79 12.92
N ARG A 318 37.94 -43.80 11.58
CA ARG A 318 38.12 -45.03 10.79
C ARG A 318 39.50 -45.65 10.96
N LEU A 319 40.54 -44.83 11.07
CA LEU A 319 41.89 -45.28 11.41
C LEU A 319 41.91 -45.98 12.77
N ARG A 320 41.31 -45.37 13.80
CA ARG A 320 41.17 -45.97 15.14
C ARG A 320 40.38 -47.27 15.11
N GLU A 321 39.31 -47.35 14.32
CA GLU A 321 38.53 -48.57 14.14
C GLU A 321 39.36 -49.70 13.51
N VAL A 322 40.11 -49.40 12.43
CA VAL A 322 41.01 -50.36 11.78
C VAL A 322 42.11 -50.83 12.73
N GLU A 323 42.71 -49.92 13.50
CA GLU A 323 43.73 -50.27 14.50
C GLU A 323 43.17 -51.19 15.60
N ALA A 324 41.99 -50.88 16.13
CA ALA A 324 41.33 -51.70 17.13
C ALA A 324 40.96 -53.10 16.60
N LEU A 325 40.46 -53.18 15.36
CA LEU A 325 40.17 -54.45 14.69
C LEU A 325 41.45 -55.26 14.45
N ARG A 326 42.54 -54.60 14.01
CA ARG A 326 43.84 -55.24 13.81
C ARG A 326 44.38 -55.82 15.12
N GLU A 327 44.30 -55.06 16.20
CA GLU A 327 44.78 -55.49 17.52
C GLU A 327 43.93 -56.63 18.08
N ARG A 328 42.60 -56.59 17.86
CA ARG A 328 41.71 -57.69 18.22
C ARG A 328 42.03 -58.96 17.43
N ALA A 329 42.22 -58.84 16.12
CA ALA A 329 42.58 -59.98 15.26
C ALA A 329 43.90 -60.64 15.70
N ARG A 330 44.93 -59.84 16.01
CA ARG A 330 46.22 -60.32 16.52
C ARG A 330 46.06 -61.06 17.84
N ARG A 331 45.35 -60.48 18.82
CA ARG A 331 45.10 -61.12 20.11
C ARG A 331 44.31 -62.42 19.98
N SER A 332 43.26 -62.43 19.17
CA SER A 332 42.47 -63.64 18.94
C SER A 332 43.28 -64.74 18.23
N PHE A 333 44.18 -64.36 17.31
CA PHE A 333 45.06 -65.30 16.63
C PHE A 333 46.12 -65.88 17.57
N ALA A 334 46.80 -65.03 18.35
CA ALA A 334 47.77 -65.46 19.36
C ALA A 334 47.13 -66.44 20.37
N HIS A 335 45.96 -66.09 20.91
CA HIS A 335 45.27 -66.96 21.85
C HIS A 335 44.84 -68.32 21.26
N ARG A 336 44.59 -68.39 19.94
CA ARG A 336 44.35 -69.67 19.25
C ARG A 336 45.63 -70.48 19.08
N LEU A 337 46.76 -69.84 18.84
CA LEU A 337 48.07 -70.50 18.77
C LEU A 337 48.46 -71.06 20.14
N ASP A 338 48.37 -70.25 21.20
CA ASP A 338 48.68 -70.67 22.57
C ASP A 338 47.85 -71.90 22.97
N ARG A 339 46.54 -71.86 22.72
CA ARG A 339 45.67 -73.02 22.99
C ARG A 339 46.01 -74.26 22.15
N GLY A 340 46.45 -74.06 20.90
CA GLY A 340 46.90 -75.15 20.05
C GLY A 340 48.20 -75.77 20.56
N GLU A 341 49.12 -74.95 21.06
CA GLU A 341 50.38 -75.40 21.67
C GLU A 341 50.12 -76.15 22.99
N ASP A 342 49.22 -75.64 23.83
CA ASP A 342 48.81 -76.29 25.07
C ASP A 342 48.17 -77.66 24.81
N ASP A 343 47.24 -77.75 23.83
CA ASP A 343 46.63 -79.03 23.45
C ASP A 343 47.69 -80.00 22.92
N LEU A 344 48.60 -79.54 22.06
CA LEU A 344 49.69 -80.36 21.55
C LEU A 344 50.56 -80.91 22.70
N HIS A 345 50.98 -80.04 23.63
CA HIS A 345 51.74 -80.46 24.81
C HIS A 345 50.98 -81.47 25.66
N HIS A 346 49.68 -81.26 25.85
CA HIS A 346 48.82 -82.18 26.59
C HIS A 346 48.71 -83.55 25.91
N GLN A 347 48.47 -83.59 24.59
CA GLN A 347 48.42 -84.85 23.84
C GLN A 347 49.75 -85.59 23.89
N VAL A 348 50.88 -84.88 23.73
CA VAL A 348 52.22 -85.47 23.84
C VAL A 348 52.46 -86.04 25.25
N ALA A 349 52.08 -85.32 26.29
CA ALA A 349 52.18 -85.80 27.67
C ALA A 349 51.31 -87.06 27.90
N ARG A 350 50.10 -87.09 27.35
CA ARG A 350 49.19 -88.24 27.46
C ARG A 350 49.76 -89.48 26.75
N VAL A 351 50.31 -89.32 25.54
CA VAL A 351 51.00 -90.39 24.80
C VAL A 351 52.20 -90.92 25.59
N ARG A 352 52.98 -90.03 26.22
CA ARG A 352 54.11 -90.44 27.07
C ARG A 352 53.67 -91.17 28.33
N ALA A 353 52.62 -90.71 29.00
CA ALA A 353 52.10 -91.32 30.23
C ALA A 353 51.50 -92.71 29.98
N LEU A 354 50.85 -92.92 28.84
CA LEU A 354 50.28 -94.21 28.43
C LEU A 354 51.29 -95.12 27.73
N SER A 355 52.54 -94.68 27.56
CA SER A 355 53.58 -95.49 26.91
C SER A 355 54.01 -96.64 27.84
N PRO A 356 53.91 -97.90 27.40
CA PRO A 356 54.42 -99.05 28.16
C PRO A 356 55.90 -98.89 28.52
N LEU A 357 56.66 -98.18 27.68
CA LEU A 357 58.08 -97.89 27.93
C LEU A 357 58.29 -96.96 29.13
N ALA A 358 57.39 -96.01 29.38
CA ALA A 358 57.47 -95.12 30.54
C ALA A 358 57.22 -95.89 31.84
N THR A 359 56.28 -96.84 31.84
CA THR A 359 56.04 -97.76 32.95
C THR A 359 57.25 -98.65 33.22
N LEU A 360 57.87 -99.22 32.16
CA LEU A 360 59.08 -100.03 32.29
C LEU A 360 60.27 -99.23 32.85
N ARG A 361 60.44 -97.96 32.44
CA ARG A 361 61.51 -97.07 32.94
C ARG A 361 61.36 -96.69 34.41
N ARG A 362 60.16 -96.80 35.00
CA ARG A 362 59.92 -96.57 36.44
C ARG A 362 60.33 -97.78 37.30
N GLY A 363 60.89 -98.83 36.71
CA GLY A 363 61.37 -100.01 37.43
C GLY A 363 60.37 -101.17 37.48
N TYR A 364 59.24 -101.06 36.77
CA TYR A 364 58.31 -102.17 36.60
C TYR A 364 58.75 -103.09 35.46
N ALA A 365 58.44 -104.38 35.58
CA ALA A 365 58.65 -105.36 34.53
C ALA A 365 57.30 -105.89 34.05
N VAL A 366 57.18 -106.16 32.74
CA VAL A 366 56.05 -106.92 32.20
C VAL A 366 56.46 -108.39 32.16
N ILE A 367 55.72 -109.23 32.87
CA ILE A 367 55.96 -110.67 32.92
C ILE A 367 55.19 -111.33 31.78
N SER A 368 55.81 -112.28 31.10
CA SER A 368 55.20 -113.03 30.00
C SER A 368 55.58 -114.51 30.05
N ASP A 369 54.72 -115.37 29.50
CA ASP A 369 54.98 -116.80 29.33
C ASP A 369 56.00 -117.08 28.20
N ALA A 370 56.28 -118.36 27.95
CA ALA A 370 57.18 -118.80 26.88
C ALA A 370 56.68 -118.44 25.46
N GLN A 371 55.39 -118.16 25.32
CA GLN A 371 54.71 -117.79 24.08
C GLN A 371 54.63 -116.26 23.89
N GLY A 372 55.05 -115.48 24.89
CA GLY A 372 55.09 -114.03 24.87
C GLY A 372 53.77 -113.34 25.27
N GLN A 373 52.81 -114.07 25.84
CA GLN A 373 51.59 -113.48 26.39
C GLN A 373 51.86 -112.87 27.77
N ALA A 374 51.35 -111.66 28.00
CA ALA A 374 51.54 -110.97 29.28
C ALA A 374 50.72 -111.62 30.39
N LEU A 375 51.38 -111.93 31.49
CA LEU A 375 50.78 -112.58 32.66
C LEU A 375 50.42 -111.51 33.69
N SER A 376 49.13 -111.40 34.01
CA SER A 376 48.60 -110.43 34.98
C SER A 376 48.10 -111.08 36.28
N SER A 377 48.11 -112.41 36.36
CA SER A 377 47.59 -113.19 37.49
C SER A 377 48.53 -114.33 37.85
N VAL A 378 48.58 -114.68 39.13
CA VAL A 378 49.35 -115.83 39.63
C VAL A 378 48.64 -117.17 39.47
N VAL A 379 47.35 -117.17 39.07
CA VAL A 379 46.55 -118.40 38.86
C VAL A 379 47.00 -119.16 37.61
N ASP A 380 47.60 -118.45 36.65
CA ASP A 380 48.01 -119.00 35.36
C ASP A 380 49.47 -119.48 35.35
N LEU A 381 50.04 -119.71 36.54
CA LEU A 381 51.44 -120.08 36.73
C LEU A 381 51.56 -121.45 37.41
N ASP A 382 52.49 -122.26 36.93
CA ASP A 382 52.86 -123.53 37.55
C ASP A 382 54.30 -123.49 38.13
N PRO A 383 54.58 -124.12 39.28
CA PRO A 383 55.94 -124.26 39.80
C PRO A 383 56.87 -124.95 38.78
N GLY A 384 58.03 -124.36 38.52
CA GLY A 384 59.01 -124.82 37.52
C GLY A 384 58.83 -124.21 36.12
N GLN A 385 57.79 -123.42 35.88
CA GLN A 385 57.56 -122.77 34.58
C GLN A 385 58.58 -121.66 34.32
N THR A 386 59.07 -121.57 33.08
CA THR A 386 59.96 -120.49 32.64
C THR A 386 59.15 -119.26 32.23
N LEU A 387 59.54 -118.11 32.77
CA LEU A 387 58.92 -116.81 32.52
C LEU A 387 59.93 -115.84 31.91
N HIS A 388 59.41 -114.89 31.13
CA HIS A 388 60.19 -113.79 30.57
C HIS A 388 59.73 -112.47 31.16
N MET A 389 60.61 -111.81 31.89
CA MET A 389 60.40 -110.47 32.42
C MET A 389 61.01 -109.45 31.47
N ARG A 390 60.18 -108.59 30.87
CA ARG A 390 60.66 -107.47 30.06
C ARG A 390 60.80 -106.23 30.94
N VAL A 391 62.02 -105.68 30.99
CA VAL A 391 62.35 -104.40 31.62
C VAL A 391 62.61 -103.34 30.53
N ALA A 392 62.96 -102.11 30.92
CA ALA A 392 63.08 -100.98 30.00
C ALA A 392 64.10 -101.18 28.87
N ASP A 393 65.15 -101.96 29.13
CA ASP A 393 66.35 -102.12 28.31
C ASP A 393 66.66 -103.58 27.95
N GLY A 394 65.83 -104.54 28.37
CA GLY A 394 66.13 -105.95 28.13
C GLY A 394 65.03 -106.93 28.55
N ARG A 395 65.31 -108.22 28.35
CA ARG A 395 64.48 -109.34 28.81
C ARG A 395 65.31 -110.25 29.71
N ILE A 396 64.73 -110.66 30.83
CA ILE A 396 65.34 -111.53 31.83
C ILE A 396 64.52 -112.82 31.87
N GLY A 397 65.20 -113.97 31.83
CA GLY A 397 64.57 -115.27 32.07
C GLY A 397 64.46 -115.53 33.57
N ALA A 398 63.28 -115.92 34.03
CA ALA A 398 63.01 -116.32 35.41
C ALA A 398 62.35 -117.70 35.41
N THR A 399 62.47 -118.44 36.51
CA THR A 399 61.76 -119.71 36.70
C THR A 399 60.96 -119.62 37.99
N VAL A 400 59.70 -120.07 37.97
CA VAL A 400 58.82 -120.02 39.15
C VAL A 400 59.30 -121.05 40.17
N THR A 401 59.82 -120.59 41.30
CA THR A 401 60.27 -121.47 42.40
C THR A 401 59.18 -121.73 43.45
N GLY A 402 58.20 -120.83 43.54
CA GLY A 402 57.05 -120.94 44.43
C GLY A 402 56.01 -119.89 44.08
N ILE A 403 54.74 -120.20 44.35
CA ILE A 403 53.61 -119.31 44.09
C ILE A 403 52.91 -119.05 45.41
N GLU A 404 52.91 -117.79 45.82
CA GLU A 404 52.19 -117.33 46.99
C GLU A 404 51.21 -116.25 46.53
N ARG A 405 49.92 -116.47 46.79
CA ARG A 405 48.90 -115.49 46.46
C ARG A 405 48.85 -114.48 47.61
N VAL A 406 49.41 -113.30 47.37
CA VAL A 406 49.26 -112.17 48.29
C VAL A 406 47.91 -111.52 47.98
N ALA A 407 47.01 -111.48 48.97
CA ALA A 407 45.80 -110.69 48.88
C ALA A 407 46.21 -109.21 48.80
N LEU A 408 45.87 -108.56 47.70
CA LEU A 408 45.93 -107.11 47.64
C LEU A 408 44.90 -106.58 48.64
N VAL A 409 45.31 -105.69 49.55
CA VAL A 409 44.41 -105.05 50.50
C VAL A 409 43.29 -104.37 49.70
N GLY A 410 42.09 -104.96 49.71
CA GLY A 410 40.95 -104.43 48.95
C GLY A 410 39.70 -105.29 48.75
N ASP A 411 39.70 -106.61 48.98
CA ASP A 411 38.51 -107.46 48.70
C ASP A 411 38.16 -108.41 49.87
N ASP A 412 37.75 -107.83 51.01
CA ASP A 412 36.84 -108.47 51.98
C ASP A 412 36.22 -107.37 52.87
N ALA A 413 35.23 -106.67 52.31
CA ALA A 413 34.27 -105.84 53.03
C ALA A 413 33.04 -105.58 52.14
N SER A 414 32.12 -106.55 52.03
CA SER A 414 30.69 -106.27 51.81
C SER A 414 29.83 -107.54 51.62
N GLN A 415 29.55 -108.29 52.69
CA GLN A 415 28.32 -109.09 52.96
C GLN A 415 28.37 -109.37 54.48
N GLU A 416 27.80 -108.57 55.38
CA GLU A 416 26.41 -108.27 55.78
C GLU A 416 26.54 -107.01 56.68
N GLU A 417 25.64 -106.03 56.76
CA GLU A 417 24.21 -106.09 57.02
C GLU A 417 23.48 -104.89 56.38
N ASP A 418 22.39 -105.21 55.67
CA ASP A 418 21.25 -104.33 55.44
C ASP A 418 20.53 -104.04 56.77
N GLN A 419 20.33 -102.76 57.15
CA GLN A 419 19.09 -102.22 57.73
C GLN A 419 19.22 -100.75 58.21
N ASP A 420 18.17 -100.00 57.87
CA ASP A 420 17.69 -98.71 58.41
C ASP A 420 18.44 -97.39 58.10
N GLY A 421 17.81 -96.59 57.21
CA GLY A 421 18.09 -95.16 57.02
C GLY A 421 17.62 -94.58 55.70
#